data_AF-A0A914AXF7-F1
#
_entry.id   AF-A0A914AXF7-F1
#
_cell.length_a   1.000
_cell.length_b   1.000
_cell.length_c   1.000
_cell.angle_alpha   90.00
_cell.angle_beta   90.00
_cell.angle_gamma   90.00
#
_symmetry.space_group_name_H-M   'P 1'
#
loop_
_entity.id
_entity.type
_entity.pdbx_description
1 polymer ?
#
loop_
_entity_poly.entity_id
_entity_poly.type
_entity_poly.pdbx_seq_one_letter_code
_entity_poly.pdbx_strand_id
1 'polypeptide(L)'
;MANYHSDAVADFQQAKKKYKMYQKTLRKIPDNGVLLGKIIKTNLTNCQNVLRLVDSLERMTEPRAFCCGGWVELEQKARLLMHADKKNEFGWPITKLPVEELLEFCTPAPYGDLEKQETVYNSNVRLASECEASKFKFARKSDPNPQPGKRNKTGTPLPQVLVDYIPDFLRFIRSKVSSTLANEDDVTLECYKLNVCGTGGFFSAHVDTPVDAAQMIGTVVVCLPCPHTGGELIVKHRGAKEEFLFAKLSADRGKIQWAAFLSDCVHEILPVKSGHLITITYNIIRKKSSWSESGFGHYTNRKFFTGKKIKADQNTTLANIVSDVLEIAQKKNLKQLGIFLRHKYTMSALAEGNLKGLDQVLCDGLASRGLTCHRLTVLVHEHEQVLEYDQTCGDEDDEGMVYAFSREDMLYVNNEGPKPRHVAWKAMEFIKDWSKGKVVVDRRETEAEKYNCWYTEPGVVDQLYFQSTIVIDIPARSNEEPMVKKGGCSATSGHSDDADEAEDEEDDEEDDVEDDVEDDRESSRGRKRARII
;
A
#
# COMPACT_ATOMS: atom_id res chain seq x y z
N MET A 1 34.75 11.50 30.34
CA MET A 1 34.77 10.48 29.27
C MET A 1 34.56 9.05 29.77
N ALA A 2 34.86 8.69 31.03
CA ALA A 2 34.64 7.32 31.54
C ALA A 2 33.16 6.98 31.89
N ASN A 3 32.37 7.94 32.37
CA ASN A 3 30.96 7.70 32.76
C ASN A 3 29.97 7.63 31.58
N TYR A 4 30.34 8.11 30.38
CA TYR A 4 29.48 8.04 29.18
C TYR A 4 29.53 6.65 28.52
N HIS A 5 30.61 5.88 28.75
CA HIS A 5 30.76 4.54 28.19
C HIS A 5 29.99 3.48 28.98
N SER A 6 29.77 3.68 30.29
CA SER A 6 28.97 2.79 31.13
C SER A 6 27.48 2.89 30.82
N ASP A 7 26.99 4.11 30.56
CA ASP A 7 25.56 4.39 30.40
C ASP A 7 25.10 3.95 29.01
N ALA A 8 25.87 4.25 27.94
CA ALA A 8 25.59 3.74 26.60
C ALA A 8 25.67 2.20 26.50
N VAL A 9 26.54 1.56 27.32
CA VAL A 9 26.58 0.09 27.43
C VAL A 9 25.38 -0.42 28.23
N ALA A 10 24.96 0.25 29.30
CA ALA A 10 23.78 -0.12 30.06
C ALA A 10 22.49 0.00 29.23
N ASP A 11 22.35 1.05 28.42
CA ASP A 11 21.22 1.30 27.53
C ASP A 11 21.19 0.29 26.37
N PHE A 12 22.36 -0.01 25.78
CA PHE A 12 22.49 -1.10 24.79
C PHE A 12 22.12 -2.45 25.41
N GLN A 13 22.53 -2.73 26.64
CA GLN A 13 22.18 -3.96 27.34
C GLN A 13 20.69 -3.99 27.70
N GLN A 14 20.06 -2.86 28.01
CA GLN A 14 18.63 -2.75 28.30
C GLN A 14 17.77 -2.93 27.05
N ALA A 15 18.15 -2.32 25.92
CA ALA A 15 17.52 -2.51 24.62
C ALA A 15 17.65 -3.97 24.15
N LYS A 16 18.87 -4.52 24.21
CA LYS A 16 19.13 -5.95 23.94
C LYS A 16 18.35 -6.85 24.89
N LYS A 17 18.13 -6.46 26.14
CA LYS A 17 17.34 -7.21 27.13
C LYS A 17 15.84 -7.17 26.80
N LYS A 18 15.28 -6.03 26.40
CA LYS A 18 13.89 -5.92 25.94
C LYS A 18 13.66 -6.74 24.66
N TYR A 19 14.54 -6.61 23.66
CA TYR A 19 14.48 -7.42 22.43
C TYR A 19 14.58 -8.92 22.73
N LYS A 20 15.56 -9.35 23.54
CA LYS A 20 15.68 -10.74 23.97
C LYS A 20 14.48 -11.23 24.79
N MET A 21 13.86 -10.35 25.58
CA MET A 21 12.65 -10.66 26.34
C MET A 21 11.47 -10.91 25.39
N TYR A 22 11.24 -10.03 24.41
CA TYR A 22 10.22 -10.23 23.38
C TYR A 22 10.47 -11.51 22.59
N GLN A 23 11.69 -11.74 22.12
CA GLN A 23 12.04 -12.99 21.44
C GLN A 23 11.79 -14.23 22.32
N LYS A 24 12.15 -14.16 23.60
CA LYS A 24 11.90 -15.26 24.56
C LYS A 24 10.40 -15.51 24.75
N THR A 25 9.58 -14.46 24.75
CA THR A 25 8.12 -14.60 24.82
C THR A 25 7.55 -15.16 23.52
N LEU A 26 7.96 -14.67 22.35
CA LEU A 26 7.48 -15.16 21.07
C LEU A 26 7.82 -16.64 20.84
N ARG A 27 8.99 -17.09 21.32
CA ARG A 27 9.37 -18.51 21.30
C ARG A 27 8.46 -19.43 22.10
N LYS A 28 7.69 -18.92 23.06
CA LYS A 28 6.73 -19.73 23.82
C LYS A 28 5.40 -19.90 23.07
N ILE A 29 5.13 -19.10 22.04
CA ILE A 29 3.86 -19.12 21.31
C ILE A 29 3.68 -20.44 20.55
N PRO A 30 4.70 -21.01 19.86
CA PRO A 30 4.55 -22.32 19.25
C PRO A 30 4.14 -23.43 20.23
N ASP A 31 4.70 -23.41 21.44
CA ASP A 31 4.47 -24.44 22.46
C ASP A 31 3.17 -24.23 23.26
N ASN A 32 2.86 -22.97 23.60
CA ASN A 32 1.82 -22.62 24.58
C ASN A 32 0.71 -21.73 24.01
N GLY A 33 0.86 -21.25 22.78
CA GLY A 33 -0.08 -20.36 22.12
C GLY A 33 -1.31 -21.08 21.59
N VAL A 34 -2.17 -20.33 20.91
CA VAL A 34 -3.37 -20.88 20.28
C VAL A 34 -3.10 -21.09 18.79
N LEU A 35 -2.93 -22.36 18.42
CA LEU A 35 -2.81 -22.76 17.01
C LEU A 35 -4.14 -22.49 16.29
N LEU A 36 -4.07 -21.71 15.22
CA LEU A 36 -5.20 -21.40 14.35
C LEU A 36 -5.29 -22.42 13.21
N GLY A 37 -4.16 -22.78 12.62
CA GLY A 37 -4.14 -23.59 11.41
C GLY A 37 -2.76 -23.80 10.80
N LYS A 38 -2.75 -24.34 9.58
CA LYS A 38 -1.54 -24.60 8.79
C LYS A 38 -1.57 -23.84 7.46
N ILE A 39 -0.38 -23.57 6.90
CA ILE A 39 -0.23 -23.01 5.56
C ILE A 39 -0.43 -24.10 4.51
N ILE A 40 -1.21 -23.80 3.47
CA ILE A 40 -1.40 -24.69 2.32
C ILE A 40 -0.16 -24.60 1.43
N LYS A 41 0.59 -25.70 1.28
CA LYS A 41 1.72 -25.78 0.32
C LYS A 41 1.20 -25.68 -1.12
N THR A 42 1.73 -24.74 -1.89
CA THR A 42 1.42 -24.52 -3.31
C THR A 42 2.10 -25.52 -4.26
N ASN A 43 3.13 -26.25 -3.79
CA ASN A 43 3.88 -27.23 -4.57
C ASN A 43 3.23 -28.61 -4.69
N LEU A 44 2.11 -28.87 -4.00
CA LEU A 44 1.42 -30.15 -4.11
C LEU A 44 0.59 -30.17 -5.40
N THR A 45 1.01 -31.01 -6.33
CA THR A 45 0.34 -31.45 -7.57
C THR A 45 -1.16 -31.81 -7.42
N ASN A 46 -1.70 -31.88 -6.20
CA ASN A 46 -3.08 -32.19 -5.86
C ASN A 46 -4.00 -30.99 -5.57
N CYS A 47 -3.55 -29.73 -5.73
CA CYS A 47 -4.37 -28.54 -5.43
C CYS A 47 -4.47 -27.55 -6.60
N GLN A 48 -4.89 -28.01 -7.79
CA GLN A 48 -5.10 -27.17 -8.97
C GLN A 48 -5.94 -25.91 -8.69
N ASN A 49 -6.90 -25.98 -7.75
CA ASN A 49 -7.73 -24.84 -7.36
C ASN A 49 -6.97 -23.75 -6.58
N VAL A 50 -6.02 -24.17 -5.74
CA VAL A 50 -5.17 -23.23 -4.99
C VAL A 50 -4.26 -22.49 -5.97
N LEU A 51 -3.72 -23.21 -6.96
CA LEU A 51 -2.96 -22.58 -8.04
C LEU A 51 -3.82 -21.61 -8.88
N ARG A 52 -5.08 -21.96 -9.19
CA ARG A 52 -6.02 -21.04 -9.85
C ARG A 52 -6.34 -19.81 -9.02
N LEU A 53 -6.55 -19.97 -7.72
CA LEU A 53 -6.78 -18.85 -6.81
C LEU A 53 -5.56 -17.93 -6.79
N VAL A 54 -4.37 -18.50 -6.64
CA VAL A 54 -3.09 -17.78 -6.70
C VAL A 54 -2.94 -17.04 -8.03
N ASP A 55 -3.26 -17.66 -9.16
CA ASP A 55 -3.24 -17.00 -10.47
C ASP A 55 -4.25 -15.85 -10.59
N SER A 56 -5.45 -16.01 -10.04
CA SER A 56 -6.49 -14.96 -10.06
C SER A 56 -6.09 -13.81 -9.15
N LEU A 57 -5.55 -14.12 -7.98
CA LEU A 57 -4.94 -13.18 -7.07
C LEU A 57 -3.79 -12.42 -7.77
N GLU A 58 -2.85 -13.11 -8.43
CA GLU A 58 -1.75 -12.49 -9.19
C GLU A 58 -2.24 -11.58 -10.32
N ARG A 59 -3.31 -11.95 -11.00
CA ARG A 59 -3.90 -11.11 -12.05
C ARG A 59 -4.47 -9.80 -11.53
N MET A 60 -4.83 -9.73 -10.24
CA MET A 60 -5.12 -8.44 -9.60
C MET A 60 -3.87 -7.58 -9.40
N THR A 61 -2.67 -8.18 -9.42
CA THR A 61 -1.42 -7.50 -9.10
C THR A 61 -0.82 -6.77 -10.31
N GLU A 62 -0.93 -5.44 -10.32
CA GLU A 62 -0.17 -4.62 -11.26
C GLU A 62 1.25 -4.34 -10.72
N PRO A 63 2.29 -4.27 -11.59
CA PRO A 63 3.68 -3.98 -11.21
C PRO A 63 3.91 -2.61 -10.49
N ARG A 64 2.87 -1.80 -10.29
CA ARG A 64 2.92 -0.48 -9.64
C ARG A 64 1.81 -0.25 -8.63
N ALA A 65 1.22 -1.32 -8.07
CA ALA A 65 0.15 -1.18 -7.08
C ALA A 65 0.61 -0.58 -5.73
N PHE A 66 1.92 -0.42 -5.50
CA PHE A 66 2.48 0.06 -4.23
C PHE A 66 3.00 1.50 -4.27
N CYS A 67 3.14 2.10 -5.46
CA CYS A 67 3.61 3.47 -5.62
C CYS A 67 3.10 4.12 -6.90
N CYS A 68 3.06 5.45 -6.90
CA CYS A 68 2.77 6.25 -8.09
C CYS A 68 3.58 7.54 -8.05
N GLY A 69 3.64 8.27 -9.16
CA GLY A 69 4.34 9.55 -9.20
C GLY A 69 4.38 10.13 -10.59
N GLY A 70 5.08 11.26 -10.72
CA GLY A 70 5.19 11.97 -11.97
C GLY A 70 5.52 13.43 -11.74
N TRP A 71 4.96 14.29 -12.58
CA TRP A 71 5.15 15.73 -12.47
C TRP A 71 3.84 16.47 -12.71
N VAL A 72 3.81 17.73 -12.31
CA VAL A 72 2.68 18.65 -12.49
C VAL A 72 3.19 20.05 -12.79
N GLU A 73 2.48 20.78 -13.66
CA GLU A 73 2.79 22.17 -13.95
C GLU A 73 2.53 23.05 -12.71
N LEU A 74 3.46 23.97 -12.47
CA LEU A 74 3.42 24.95 -11.41
C LEU A 74 2.90 26.27 -11.98
N GLU A 75 1.60 26.35 -12.19
CA GLU A 75 0.94 27.53 -12.75
C GLU A 75 0.94 28.73 -11.79
N GLN A 76 0.94 28.46 -10.48
CA GLN A 76 0.84 29.49 -9.45
C GLN A 76 2.20 29.77 -8.80
N LYS A 77 2.43 31.05 -8.46
CA LYS A 77 3.62 31.55 -7.76
C LYS A 77 3.58 31.18 -6.27
N ALA A 78 3.58 29.89 -5.97
CA ALA A 78 3.67 29.35 -4.63
C ALA A 78 4.93 29.87 -3.91
N ARG A 79 4.79 30.20 -2.63
CA ARG A 79 5.90 30.69 -1.81
C ARG A 79 6.00 29.87 -0.53
N LEU A 80 7.23 29.60 -0.11
CA LEU A 80 7.57 28.97 1.16
C LEU A 80 7.83 30.07 2.19
N LEU A 81 6.94 30.18 3.17
CA LEU A 81 7.06 31.13 4.27
C LEU A 81 7.63 30.41 5.48
N MET A 82 8.79 30.86 5.98
CA MET A 82 9.33 30.40 7.25
C MET A 82 8.68 31.17 8.41
N HIS A 83 8.26 30.46 9.45
CA HIS A 83 7.64 31.08 10.62
C HIS A 83 8.65 31.93 11.40
N ALA A 84 8.21 33.12 11.84
CA ALA A 84 8.97 34.07 12.66
C ALA A 84 10.28 34.60 12.05
N ASP A 85 10.48 34.49 10.73
CA ASP A 85 11.64 35.06 10.06
C ASP A 85 11.36 36.45 9.45
N LYS A 86 12.10 37.45 9.92
CA LYS A 86 12.04 38.82 9.39
C LYS A 86 12.66 38.95 8.00
N LYS A 87 13.60 38.08 7.63
CA LYS A 87 14.22 38.08 6.28
C LYS A 87 13.32 37.43 5.23
N ASN A 88 12.38 36.59 5.66
CA ASN A 88 11.42 35.88 4.83
C ASN A 88 9.96 36.34 5.06
N GLU A 89 9.74 37.61 5.41
CA GLU A 89 8.41 38.15 5.69
C GLU A 89 7.43 37.99 4.49
N PHE A 90 7.97 37.94 3.26
CA PHE A 90 7.19 37.79 2.04
C PHE A 90 7.23 36.38 1.42
N GLY A 91 7.78 35.37 2.09
CA GLY A 91 7.90 34.02 1.54
C GLY A 91 8.95 33.93 0.43
N TRP A 92 9.69 32.83 0.30
CA TRP A 92 10.56 32.58 -0.85
C TRP A 92 9.77 31.91 -1.97
N PRO A 93 9.90 32.35 -3.25
CA PRO A 93 9.32 31.59 -4.35
C PRO A 93 9.89 30.18 -4.35
N ILE A 94 9.04 29.15 -4.40
CA ILE A 94 9.54 27.76 -4.39
C ILE A 94 10.35 27.41 -5.63
N THR A 95 10.20 28.20 -6.69
CA THR A 95 10.97 28.12 -7.93
C THR A 95 12.36 28.73 -7.83
N LYS A 96 12.67 29.46 -6.75
CA LYS A 96 13.95 30.11 -6.52
C LYS A 96 14.22 30.17 -5.02
N LEU A 97 14.39 29.00 -4.41
CA LEU A 97 14.70 28.88 -3.00
C LEU A 97 16.17 29.27 -2.72
N PRO A 98 16.40 30.16 -1.74
CA PRO A 98 17.75 30.47 -1.26
C PRO A 98 18.17 29.37 -0.26
N VAL A 99 19.03 28.45 -0.73
CA VAL A 99 19.30 27.20 0.01
C VAL A 99 20.08 27.43 1.29
N GLU A 100 21.07 28.33 1.28
CA GLU A 100 21.90 28.62 2.47
C GLU A 100 21.04 29.22 3.59
N GLU A 101 20.16 30.16 3.25
CA GLU A 101 19.22 30.77 4.18
C GLU A 101 18.16 29.76 4.66
N LEU A 102 17.74 28.81 3.81
CA LEU A 102 16.84 27.73 4.22
C LEU A 102 17.52 26.77 5.20
N LEU A 103 18.81 26.50 5.04
CA LEU A 103 19.58 25.63 5.93
C LEU A 103 19.69 26.20 7.35
N GLU A 104 19.60 27.52 7.55
CA GLU A 104 19.55 28.15 8.88
C GLU A 104 18.37 27.65 9.75
N PHE A 105 17.31 27.12 9.14
CA PHE A 105 16.13 26.58 9.84
C PHE A 105 16.18 25.05 10.02
N CYS A 106 17.13 24.40 9.35
CA CYS A 106 17.25 22.96 9.31
C CYS A 106 18.19 22.45 10.42
N THR A 107 17.99 21.19 10.80
CA THR A 107 18.92 20.43 11.65
C THR A 107 19.40 19.20 10.88
N PRO A 108 20.55 18.58 11.24
CA PRO A 108 20.92 17.29 10.68
C PRO A 108 19.78 16.29 10.85
N ALA A 109 19.47 15.54 9.80
CA ALA A 109 18.26 14.75 9.75
C ALA A 109 18.43 13.41 10.49
N PRO A 110 17.77 13.20 11.65
CA PRO A 110 17.89 11.97 12.42
C PRO A 110 17.01 10.86 11.83
N TYR A 111 17.09 9.66 12.39
CA TYR A 111 16.22 8.53 12.05
C TYR A 111 15.87 7.74 13.31
N GLY A 112 14.80 6.96 13.25
CA GLY A 112 14.41 6.06 14.33
C GLY A 112 15.31 4.83 14.34
N ASP A 113 16.06 4.65 15.43
CA ASP A 113 16.75 3.39 15.73
C ASP A 113 15.71 2.44 16.34
N LEU A 114 15.23 1.46 15.56
CA LEU A 114 14.22 0.51 16.01
C LEU A 114 14.72 -0.42 17.14
N GLU A 115 16.04 -0.64 17.23
CA GLU A 115 16.62 -1.47 18.30
C GLU A 115 16.59 -0.72 19.63
N LYS A 116 16.93 0.57 19.60
CA LYS A 116 16.96 1.44 20.80
C LYS A 116 15.63 2.10 21.11
N GLN A 117 14.73 2.15 20.13
CA GLN A 117 13.47 2.91 20.17
C GLN A 117 13.69 4.42 20.40
N GLU A 118 14.75 4.97 19.80
CA GLU A 118 15.16 6.37 19.96
C GLU A 118 15.41 7.03 18.61
N THR A 119 15.35 8.36 18.59
CA THR A 119 15.69 9.16 17.42
C THR A 119 17.17 9.54 17.48
N VAL A 120 17.97 9.03 16.54
CA VAL A 120 19.44 9.22 16.51
C VAL A 120 19.90 9.80 15.18
N TYR A 121 21.08 10.43 15.17
CA TYR A 121 21.71 10.94 13.95
C TYR A 121 22.98 10.14 13.62
N ASN A 122 23.08 9.67 12.37
CA ASN A 122 24.26 9.01 11.82
C ASN A 122 24.39 9.36 10.33
N SER A 123 25.44 10.09 9.98
CA SER A 123 25.71 10.54 8.61
C SER A 123 26.02 9.41 7.62
N ASN A 124 26.34 8.20 8.10
CA ASN A 124 26.53 7.02 7.24
C ASN A 124 25.20 6.34 6.88
N VAL A 125 24.11 6.68 7.58
CA VAL A 125 22.76 6.17 7.28
C VAL A 125 21.95 7.24 6.56
N ARG A 126 22.11 8.50 6.96
CA ARG A 126 21.36 9.62 6.41
C ARG A 126 22.22 10.88 6.44
N LEU A 127 22.64 11.34 5.26
CA LEU A 127 23.36 12.59 5.10
C LEU A 127 22.42 13.62 4.47
N ALA A 128 21.63 14.28 5.31
CA ALA A 128 20.69 15.31 4.91
C ALA A 128 20.43 16.27 6.07
N SER A 129 19.86 17.43 5.76
CA SER A 129 19.27 18.34 6.75
C SER A 129 17.75 18.29 6.65
N GLU A 130 17.04 18.41 7.76
CA GLU A 130 15.58 18.47 7.78
C GLU A 130 15.04 19.68 8.54
N CYS A 131 13.86 20.13 8.14
CA CYS A 131 13.10 21.20 8.76
C CYS A 131 11.68 20.71 9.05
N GLU A 132 11.25 20.81 10.29
CA GLU A 132 9.93 20.36 10.75
C GLU A 132 8.80 21.15 10.08
N ALA A 133 7.67 20.50 9.79
CA ALA A 133 6.50 21.14 9.19
C ALA A 133 5.94 22.32 9.99
N SER A 134 6.15 22.37 11.31
CA SER A 134 5.72 23.49 12.16
C SER A 134 6.46 24.80 11.87
N LYS A 135 7.64 24.73 11.22
CA LYS A 135 8.51 25.89 10.95
C LYS A 135 8.23 26.56 9.62
N PHE A 136 7.43 25.96 8.74
CA PHE A 136 7.13 26.54 7.43
C PHE A 136 5.70 26.28 6.96
N LYS A 137 5.23 27.13 6.04
CA LYS A 137 3.96 26.91 5.36
C LYS A 137 3.99 27.46 3.94
N PHE A 138 3.03 27.02 3.13
CA PHE A 138 2.79 27.61 1.82
C PHE A 138 1.96 28.88 1.96
N ALA A 139 2.39 29.90 1.23
CA ALA A 139 1.71 31.18 1.14
C ALA A 139 1.64 31.66 -0.32
N ARG A 140 0.66 32.50 -0.61
CA ARG A 140 0.57 33.26 -1.86
C ARG A 140 0.22 34.71 -1.58
N LYS A 141 0.46 35.57 -2.56
CA LYS A 141 -0.01 36.96 -2.50
C LYS A 141 -1.55 36.98 -2.59
N SER A 142 -2.18 37.85 -1.81
CA SER A 142 -3.64 38.05 -1.79
C SER A 142 -4.23 38.37 -3.18
N ASP A 143 -3.50 39.13 -3.99
CA ASP A 143 -3.79 39.37 -5.41
C ASP A 143 -2.56 38.95 -6.26
N PRO A 144 -2.60 37.78 -6.93
CA PRO A 144 -1.49 37.31 -7.75
C PRO A 144 -1.31 38.11 -9.04
N ASN A 145 -2.35 38.81 -9.51
CA ASN A 145 -2.37 39.63 -10.72
C ASN A 145 -3.00 40.99 -10.41
N PRO A 146 -2.29 41.88 -9.68
CA PRO A 146 -2.82 43.17 -9.28
C PRO A 146 -3.20 43.98 -10.52
N GLN A 147 -4.50 44.26 -10.68
CA GLN A 147 -4.96 45.19 -11.71
C GLN A 147 -4.41 46.58 -11.41
N PRO A 148 -3.71 47.23 -12.36
CA PRO A 148 -3.28 48.62 -12.19
C PRO A 148 -4.48 49.50 -11.84
N GLY A 149 -4.49 50.11 -10.65
CA GLY A 149 -5.52 51.06 -10.24
C GLY A 149 -6.52 50.60 -9.18
N LYS A 150 -6.53 49.32 -8.74
CA LYS A 150 -7.34 48.91 -7.58
C LYS A 150 -6.82 49.57 -6.30
N ARG A 151 -7.60 50.52 -5.78
CA ARG A 151 -7.33 51.24 -4.53
C ARG A 151 -8.39 50.86 -3.49
N ASN A 152 -8.04 50.93 -2.22
CA ASN A 152 -9.03 50.86 -1.15
C ASN A 152 -9.92 52.13 -1.14
N LYS A 153 -10.90 52.18 -0.23
CA LYS A 153 -11.83 53.32 -0.10
C LYS A 153 -11.13 54.66 0.21
N THR A 154 -9.86 54.66 0.63
CA THR A 154 -9.06 55.85 0.93
C THR A 154 -8.05 56.19 -0.18
N GLY A 155 -8.10 55.52 -1.34
CA GLY A 155 -7.25 55.83 -2.48
C GLY A 155 -5.83 55.29 -2.40
N THR A 156 -5.50 54.46 -1.41
CA THR A 156 -4.19 53.78 -1.33
C THR A 156 -4.25 52.42 -2.05
N PRO A 157 -3.14 51.96 -2.68
CA PRO A 157 -3.07 50.61 -3.23
C PRO A 157 -3.42 49.59 -2.16
N LEU A 158 -4.23 48.58 -2.51
CA LEU A 158 -4.51 47.48 -1.59
C LEU A 158 -3.17 46.81 -1.19
N PRO A 159 -2.87 46.66 0.11
CA PRO A 159 -1.63 46.03 0.53
C PRO A 159 -1.58 44.58 0.02
N GLN A 160 -0.50 44.22 -0.67
CA GLN A 160 -0.23 42.81 -0.99
C GLN A 160 0.19 42.12 0.28
N VAL A 161 -0.72 41.34 0.86
CA VAL A 161 -0.46 40.54 2.07
C VAL A 161 -0.31 39.09 1.64
N LEU A 162 0.50 38.32 2.37
CA LEU A 162 0.51 36.88 2.20
C LEU A 162 -0.72 36.27 2.86
N VAL A 163 -1.33 35.31 2.18
CA VAL A 163 -2.41 34.49 2.69
C VAL A 163 -2.01 33.02 2.66
N ASP A 164 -2.40 32.30 3.71
CA ASP A 164 -2.25 30.86 3.79
C ASP A 164 -3.08 30.21 2.70
N TYR A 165 -2.52 29.20 2.05
CA TYR A 165 -3.23 28.48 1.02
C TYR A 165 -2.64 27.08 0.82
N ILE A 166 -3.47 26.17 0.31
CA ILE A 166 -3.02 24.86 -0.13
C ILE A 166 -2.68 24.96 -1.62
N PRO A 167 -1.42 24.72 -2.03
CA PRO A 167 -1.04 24.73 -3.43
C PRO A 167 -1.86 23.78 -4.31
N ASP A 168 -2.16 24.23 -5.54
CA ASP A 168 -2.95 23.47 -6.50
C ASP A 168 -2.28 22.15 -6.89
N PHE A 169 -0.94 22.13 -6.95
CA PHE A 169 -0.18 20.91 -7.16
C PHE A 169 -0.44 19.88 -6.06
N LEU A 170 -0.63 20.29 -4.78
CA LEU A 170 -0.97 19.35 -3.70
C LEU A 170 -2.40 18.81 -3.87
N ARG A 171 -3.35 19.62 -4.36
CA ARG A 171 -4.71 19.15 -4.67
C ARG A 171 -4.68 18.10 -5.79
N PHE A 172 -3.89 18.34 -6.83
CA PHE A 172 -3.65 17.39 -7.91
C PHE A 172 -3.02 16.09 -7.39
N ILE A 173 -1.93 16.19 -6.63
CA ILE A 173 -1.22 15.01 -6.08
C ILE A 173 -2.15 14.22 -5.18
N ARG A 174 -2.90 14.86 -4.27
CA ARG A 174 -3.89 14.22 -3.41
C ARG A 174 -4.93 13.45 -4.22
N SER A 175 -5.46 14.05 -5.29
CA SER A 175 -6.41 13.37 -6.17
C SER A 175 -5.80 12.14 -6.83
N LYS A 176 -4.55 12.22 -7.31
CA LYS A 176 -3.84 11.06 -7.87
C LYS A 176 -3.66 9.97 -6.83
N VAL A 177 -3.13 10.32 -5.65
CA VAL A 177 -2.94 9.38 -4.53
C VAL A 177 -4.25 8.69 -4.14
N SER A 178 -5.34 9.45 -3.99
CA SER A 178 -6.68 8.92 -3.69
C SER A 178 -7.10 7.87 -4.72
N SER A 179 -7.03 8.22 -6.01
CA SER A 179 -7.45 7.31 -7.09
C SER A 179 -6.55 6.08 -7.24
N THR A 180 -5.24 6.17 -6.98
CA THR A 180 -4.29 5.08 -7.29
C THR A 180 -3.85 4.23 -6.10
N LEU A 181 -3.69 4.83 -4.91
CA LEU A 181 -3.15 4.15 -3.72
C LEU A 181 -4.21 3.94 -2.63
N ALA A 182 -5.30 4.71 -2.67
CA ALA A 182 -6.38 4.65 -1.70
C ALA A 182 -7.73 4.22 -2.29
N ASN A 183 -7.75 3.67 -3.52
CA ASN A 183 -8.98 3.12 -4.14
C ASN A 183 -10.18 4.10 -4.13
N GLU A 184 -9.93 5.37 -4.44
CA GLU A 184 -10.92 6.47 -4.42
C GLU A 184 -11.40 6.90 -3.01
N ASP A 185 -10.80 6.37 -1.94
CA ASP A 185 -11.08 6.85 -0.58
C ASP A 185 -10.53 8.28 -0.36
N ASP A 186 -11.21 9.03 0.49
CA ASP A 186 -10.79 10.38 0.86
C ASP A 186 -9.55 10.33 1.77
N VAL A 187 -8.51 11.05 1.37
CA VAL A 187 -7.22 11.13 2.05
C VAL A 187 -6.82 12.58 2.28
N THR A 188 -6.11 12.83 3.36
CA THR A 188 -5.39 14.09 3.60
C THR A 188 -3.90 13.87 3.39
N LEU A 189 -3.24 14.93 2.91
CA LEU A 189 -1.77 15.00 2.86
C LEU A 189 -1.31 15.89 3.99
N GLU A 190 -0.79 15.29 5.05
CA GLU A 190 -0.31 16.02 6.22
C GLU A 190 1.18 16.32 6.06
N CYS A 191 1.54 17.60 6.06
CA CYS A 191 2.93 18.01 5.91
C CYS A 191 3.74 17.47 7.09
N TYR A 192 4.79 16.72 6.81
CA TYR A 192 5.63 16.11 7.83
C TYR A 192 6.93 16.90 8.02
N LYS A 193 7.73 17.01 6.94
CA LYS A 193 9.03 17.71 6.98
C LYS A 193 9.52 18.10 5.61
N LEU A 194 10.42 19.08 5.59
CA LEU A 194 11.25 19.43 4.44
C LEU A 194 12.64 18.83 4.62
N ASN A 195 13.24 18.29 3.57
CA ASN A 195 14.62 17.81 3.58
C ASN A 195 15.46 18.53 2.53
N VAL A 196 16.72 18.81 2.86
CA VAL A 196 17.74 19.33 1.95
C VAL A 196 18.89 18.34 1.90
N CYS A 197 19.18 17.81 0.71
CA CYS A 197 20.36 16.99 0.44
C CYS A 197 21.29 17.78 -0.48
N GLY A 198 22.44 18.17 0.05
CA GLY A 198 23.53 18.72 -0.78
C GLY A 198 24.33 17.62 -1.46
N THR A 199 25.45 18.00 -2.08
CA THR A 199 26.36 17.06 -2.75
C THR A 199 26.84 15.96 -1.78
N GLY A 200 26.77 14.71 -2.21
CA GLY A 200 27.04 13.51 -1.43
C GLY A 200 25.88 13.08 -0.52
N GLY A 201 24.87 13.94 -0.31
CA GLY A 201 23.73 13.66 0.57
C GLY A 201 22.83 12.54 0.06
N PHE A 202 22.30 11.72 0.97
CA PHE A 202 21.55 10.51 0.68
C PHE A 202 20.68 10.07 1.87
N PHE A 203 19.78 9.11 1.61
CA PHE A 203 19.03 8.37 2.61
C PHE A 203 19.19 6.88 2.32
N SER A 204 19.74 6.09 3.25
CA SER A 204 19.77 4.64 3.13
C SER A 204 18.37 4.03 3.08
N ALA A 205 18.27 2.80 2.59
CA ALA A 205 17.04 2.02 2.56
C ALA A 205 16.40 1.93 3.96
N HIS A 206 15.13 2.33 4.05
CA HIS A 206 14.35 2.26 5.28
C HIS A 206 12.85 2.15 4.99
N VAL A 207 12.06 1.88 6.03
CA VAL A 207 10.59 1.95 6.01
C VAL A 207 10.18 3.06 6.97
N ASP A 208 9.16 3.83 6.61
CA ASP A 208 8.66 4.90 7.47
C ASP A 208 8.02 4.35 8.74
N THR A 209 8.32 4.98 9.88
CA THR A 209 7.56 4.75 11.11
C THR A 209 6.22 5.47 11.00
N PRO A 210 5.07 4.78 11.12
CA PRO A 210 3.77 5.43 11.03
C PRO A 210 3.59 6.48 12.13
N VAL A 211 3.30 7.73 11.76
CA VAL A 211 2.99 8.79 12.73
C VAL A 211 1.59 8.63 13.32
N ASP A 212 0.66 8.14 12.52
CA ASP A 212 -0.66 7.69 12.94
C ASP A 212 -0.74 6.19 12.64
N ALA A 213 -0.61 5.39 13.69
CA ALA A 213 -0.62 3.94 13.57
C ALA A 213 -1.94 3.41 12.96
N ALA A 214 -3.07 4.10 13.10
CA ALA A 214 -4.36 3.62 12.62
C ALA A 214 -4.66 4.10 11.19
N GLN A 215 -4.35 5.35 10.86
CA GLN A 215 -4.86 6.01 9.65
C GLN A 215 -3.80 6.24 8.56
N MET A 216 -2.50 6.22 8.88
CA MET A 216 -1.45 6.45 7.88
C MET A 216 -1.29 5.25 6.94
N ILE A 217 -1.52 5.47 5.64
CA ILE A 217 -1.41 4.43 4.62
C ILE A 217 -0.15 4.54 3.75
N GLY A 218 0.53 5.68 3.77
CA GLY A 218 1.72 5.90 2.95
C GLY A 218 2.31 7.30 3.06
N THR A 219 3.21 7.59 2.14
CA THR A 219 4.03 8.80 2.11
C THR A 219 4.01 9.42 0.72
N VAL A 220 4.00 10.74 0.64
CA VAL A 220 4.25 11.52 -0.58
C VAL A 220 5.54 12.31 -0.43
N VAL A 221 6.41 12.24 -1.41
CA VAL A 221 7.63 13.05 -1.52
C VAL A 221 7.47 14.00 -2.69
N VAL A 222 7.43 15.30 -2.40
CA VAL A 222 7.38 16.38 -3.39
C VAL A 222 8.78 16.94 -3.57
N CYS A 223 9.35 16.83 -4.78
CA CYS A 223 10.63 17.42 -5.13
C CYS A 223 10.43 18.86 -5.62
N LEU A 224 10.94 19.83 -4.87
CA LEU A 224 10.86 21.24 -5.25
C LEU A 224 11.80 21.57 -6.43
N PRO A 225 11.52 22.60 -7.25
CA PRO A 225 12.31 22.94 -8.42
C PRO A 225 13.67 23.57 -8.03
N CYS A 226 14.64 22.72 -7.70
CA CYS A 226 16.02 23.10 -7.39
C CYS A 226 16.98 22.26 -8.23
N PRO A 227 17.83 22.86 -9.10
CA PRO A 227 18.72 22.10 -9.98
C PRO A 227 19.69 21.19 -9.21
N HIS A 228 19.72 19.91 -9.58
CA HIS A 228 20.64 18.91 -9.04
C HIS A 228 20.87 17.74 -10.00
N THR A 229 21.86 16.89 -9.70
CA THR A 229 22.08 15.60 -10.37
C THR A 229 22.23 14.47 -9.34
N GLY A 230 21.93 13.22 -9.71
CA GLY A 230 21.75 12.13 -8.75
C GLY A 230 20.48 12.32 -7.92
N GLY A 231 20.42 11.77 -6.72
CA GLY A 231 19.26 11.97 -5.82
C GLY A 231 18.00 11.20 -6.25
N GLU A 232 18.15 10.11 -7.00
CA GLU A 232 17.04 9.26 -7.40
C GLU A 232 16.37 8.64 -6.17
N LEU A 233 15.02 8.70 -6.12
CA LEU A 233 14.24 8.01 -5.09
C LEU A 233 13.93 6.61 -5.59
N ILE A 234 14.36 5.60 -4.85
CA ILE A 234 14.06 4.19 -5.12
C ILE A 234 13.00 3.73 -4.14
N VAL A 235 11.95 3.07 -4.64
CA VAL A 235 10.89 2.46 -3.82
C VAL A 235 10.80 0.98 -4.16
N LYS A 236 10.86 0.13 -3.14
CA LYS A 236 10.83 -1.33 -3.25
C LYS A 236 9.69 -1.90 -2.42
N HIS A 237 8.96 -2.86 -2.99
CA HIS A 237 7.94 -3.62 -2.28
C HIS A 237 7.87 -5.04 -2.85
N ARG A 238 8.01 -6.05 -1.97
CA ARG A 238 7.92 -7.49 -2.32
C ARG A 238 8.68 -7.89 -3.60
N GLY A 239 9.95 -7.51 -3.69
CA GLY A 239 10.82 -7.81 -4.84
C GLY A 239 10.64 -6.91 -6.07
N ALA A 240 9.55 -6.12 -6.14
CA ALA A 240 9.40 -5.08 -7.16
C ALA A 240 10.17 -3.82 -6.76
N LYS A 241 10.66 -3.09 -7.76
CA LYS A 241 11.41 -1.83 -7.63
C LYS A 241 10.88 -0.81 -8.63
N GLU A 242 10.60 0.40 -8.16
CA GLU A 242 10.34 1.59 -8.99
C GLU A 242 11.37 2.67 -8.67
N GLU A 243 11.74 3.46 -9.69
CA GLU A 243 12.76 4.50 -9.59
C GLU A 243 12.22 5.84 -10.10
N PHE A 244 12.26 6.86 -9.24
CA PHE A 244 11.81 8.22 -9.55
C PHE A 244 13.01 9.14 -9.77
N LEU A 245 13.19 9.55 -11.02
CA LEU A 245 14.33 10.35 -11.48
C LEU A 245 14.16 11.84 -11.16
N PHE A 246 14.28 12.23 -9.88
CA PHE A 246 14.08 13.62 -9.44
C PHE A 246 15.08 14.63 -10.04
N ALA A 247 16.24 14.20 -10.52
CA ALA A 247 17.12 15.11 -11.25
C ALA A 247 16.55 15.58 -12.60
N LYS A 248 15.68 14.78 -13.25
CA LYS A 248 15.30 14.94 -14.68
C LYS A 248 14.67 16.29 -15.02
N LEU A 249 13.74 16.78 -14.19
CA LEU A 249 13.08 18.08 -14.36
C LEU A 249 13.47 19.09 -13.28
N SER A 250 14.54 18.82 -12.52
CA SER A 250 14.96 19.64 -11.38
C SER A 250 15.27 21.10 -11.73
N ALA A 251 15.73 21.35 -12.96
CA ALA A 251 16.03 22.68 -13.47
C ALA A 251 14.81 23.38 -14.11
N ASP A 252 13.72 22.67 -14.37
CA ASP A 252 12.49 23.24 -14.91
C ASP A 252 11.69 23.89 -13.78
N ARG A 253 11.83 25.20 -13.66
CA ARG A 253 11.14 26.01 -12.63
C ARG A 253 9.62 26.04 -12.80
N GLY A 254 9.10 25.56 -13.93
CA GLY A 254 7.67 25.43 -14.19
C GLY A 254 7.08 24.11 -13.72
N LYS A 255 7.89 23.14 -13.27
CA LYS A 255 7.39 21.79 -12.94
C LYS A 255 7.77 21.35 -11.55
N ILE A 256 6.86 20.63 -10.91
CA ILE A 256 7.12 19.92 -9.65
C ILE A 256 7.05 18.43 -9.93
N GLN A 257 8.07 17.69 -9.49
CA GLN A 257 8.04 16.23 -9.51
C GLN A 257 7.62 15.71 -8.14
N TRP A 258 6.99 14.55 -8.13
CA TRP A 258 6.53 13.92 -6.91
C TRP A 258 6.48 12.41 -7.06
N ALA A 259 6.53 11.73 -5.92
CA ALA A 259 6.30 10.31 -5.79
C ALA A 259 5.43 10.06 -4.55
N ALA A 260 4.66 8.98 -4.57
CA ALA A 260 3.89 8.50 -3.44
C ALA A 260 3.98 6.98 -3.35
N PHE A 261 4.03 6.44 -2.14
CA PHE A 261 4.17 5.01 -1.91
C PHE A 261 3.53 4.61 -0.59
N LEU A 262 3.12 3.34 -0.48
CA LEU A 262 2.48 2.80 0.72
C LEU A 262 3.48 2.67 1.89
N SER A 263 3.01 2.75 3.12
CA SER A 263 3.86 2.94 4.31
C SER A 263 4.75 1.75 4.67
N ASP A 264 4.54 0.59 4.06
CA ASP A 264 5.38 -0.60 4.22
C ASP A 264 6.40 -0.78 3.08
N CYS A 265 6.53 0.19 2.17
CA CYS A 265 7.55 0.17 1.13
C CYS A 265 8.91 0.55 1.70
N VAL A 266 9.93 -0.23 1.33
CA VAL A 266 11.33 0.14 1.57
C VAL A 266 11.71 1.21 0.57
N HIS A 267 12.29 2.32 1.01
CA HIS A 267 12.70 3.40 0.13
C HIS A 267 14.03 4.02 0.53
N GLU A 268 14.72 4.57 -0.46
CA GLU A 268 16.04 5.21 -0.32
C GLU A 268 16.18 6.38 -1.30
N ILE A 269 17.01 7.35 -0.96
CA ILE A 269 17.44 8.41 -1.86
C ILE A 269 18.91 8.19 -2.15
N LEU A 270 19.25 7.92 -3.41
CA LEU A 270 20.64 7.74 -3.83
C LEU A 270 21.45 9.04 -3.69
N PRO A 271 22.79 8.97 -3.61
CA PRO A 271 23.62 10.15 -3.43
C PRO A 271 23.39 11.24 -4.48
N VAL A 272 23.17 12.47 -4.02
CA VAL A 272 23.17 13.67 -4.86
C VAL A 272 24.60 13.92 -5.35
N LYS A 273 24.80 13.99 -6.66
CA LYS A 273 26.12 14.16 -7.28
C LYS A 273 26.53 15.63 -7.40
N SER A 274 25.56 16.54 -7.54
CA SER A 274 25.80 17.98 -7.58
C SER A 274 24.52 18.75 -7.26
N GLY A 275 24.65 19.96 -6.70
CA GLY A 275 23.50 20.83 -6.42
C GLY A 275 22.77 20.43 -5.14
N HIS A 276 21.48 20.76 -5.05
CA HIS A 276 20.67 20.50 -3.87
C HIS A 276 19.32 19.86 -4.25
N LEU A 277 19.06 18.66 -3.73
CA LEU A 277 17.75 18.05 -3.77
C LEU A 277 16.95 18.55 -2.56
N ILE A 278 15.87 19.27 -2.82
CA ILE A 278 14.97 19.77 -1.78
C ILE A 278 13.63 19.04 -1.91
N THR A 279 13.22 18.34 -0.87
CA THR A 279 11.95 17.59 -0.85
C THR A 279 11.06 18.03 0.30
N ILE A 280 9.74 17.96 0.11
CA ILE A 280 8.78 18.02 1.21
C ILE A 280 8.06 16.69 1.28
N THR A 281 8.08 16.08 2.46
CA THR A 281 7.44 14.80 2.75
C THR A 281 6.09 15.04 3.40
N TYR A 282 5.06 14.32 2.95
CA TYR A 282 3.73 14.33 3.51
C TYR A 282 3.29 12.91 3.89
N ASN A 283 2.59 12.78 5.00
CA ASN A 283 1.92 11.54 5.35
C ASN A 283 0.57 11.47 4.62
N ILE A 284 0.25 10.31 4.06
CA ILE A 284 -1.07 10.02 3.48
C ILE A 284 -1.93 9.45 4.60
N ILE A 285 -2.86 10.25 5.10
CA ILE A 285 -3.79 9.87 6.16
C ILE A 285 -5.15 9.60 5.53
N ARG A 286 -5.68 8.40 5.71
CA ARG A 286 -7.07 8.11 5.32
C ARG A 286 -8.02 8.80 6.29
N LYS A 287 -9.06 9.45 5.79
CA LYS A 287 -10.09 10.00 6.68
C LYS A 287 -10.97 8.87 7.20
N LYS A 288 -11.28 8.90 8.50
CA LYS A 288 -12.35 8.07 9.05
C LYS A 288 -13.65 8.39 8.31
N SER A 289 -14.24 7.39 7.69
CA SER A 289 -15.60 7.53 7.17
C SER A 289 -16.54 7.78 8.35
N SER A 290 -17.43 8.77 8.25
CA SER A 290 -18.45 9.07 9.28
C SER A 290 -19.53 7.99 9.41
N TRP A 291 -19.33 6.82 8.81
CA TRP A 291 -20.23 5.68 8.87
C TRP A 291 -19.87 4.85 10.10
N SER A 292 -20.88 4.70 10.94
CA SER A 292 -20.90 4.12 12.27
C SER A 292 -20.33 2.69 12.33
N GLU A 293 -19.97 2.29 13.55
CA GLU A 293 -19.60 0.96 14.05
C GLU A 293 -20.63 -0.17 13.79
N SER A 294 -21.49 -0.04 12.78
CA SER A 294 -22.46 -1.05 12.35
C SER A 294 -21.97 -1.71 11.07
N GLY A 295 -21.87 -3.04 11.10
CA GLY A 295 -21.17 -3.89 10.14
C GLY A 295 -21.42 -3.65 8.65
N PHE A 296 -20.45 -4.12 7.85
CA PHE A 296 -20.54 -4.39 6.42
C PHE A 296 -21.25 -3.29 5.61
N GLY A 297 -20.49 -2.27 5.25
CA GLY A 297 -20.94 -1.21 4.35
C GLY A 297 -21.55 -1.78 3.07
N HIS A 298 -22.74 -1.30 2.74
CA HIS A 298 -23.36 -1.41 1.42
C HIS A 298 -22.43 -0.70 0.41
N TYR A 299 -21.66 -1.46 -0.38
CA TYR A 299 -20.78 -0.90 -1.41
C TYR A 299 -21.39 -1.11 -2.79
N THR A 300 -21.97 -0.03 -3.33
CA THR A 300 -22.42 0.02 -4.72
C THR A 300 -21.23 0.30 -5.64
N ASN A 301 -20.95 -0.63 -6.54
CA ASN A 301 -20.32 -0.46 -7.85
C ASN A 301 -19.22 0.65 -7.97
N ARG A 302 -18.16 0.60 -7.15
CA ARG A 302 -16.99 1.47 -7.33
C ARG A 302 -16.10 0.93 -8.45
N LYS A 303 -15.69 1.81 -9.36
CA LYS A 303 -14.68 1.51 -10.40
C LYS A 303 -13.30 1.57 -9.74
N PHE A 304 -12.66 0.42 -9.51
CA PHE A 304 -11.30 0.36 -8.98
C PHE A 304 -10.30 0.88 -10.03
N PHE A 305 -9.31 1.65 -9.59
CA PHE A 305 -8.27 2.23 -10.45
C PHE A 305 -6.88 1.98 -9.87
N THR A 306 -6.29 0.84 -10.22
CA THR A 306 -4.83 0.72 -10.28
C THR A 306 -4.37 1.31 -11.62
N GLY A 307 -3.15 1.85 -11.68
CA GLY A 307 -2.69 2.63 -12.83
C GLY A 307 -2.76 1.87 -14.16
N LYS A 308 -3.65 2.34 -15.05
CA LYS A 308 -3.89 1.97 -16.47
C LYS A 308 -4.86 0.78 -16.72
N LYS A 309 -6.07 1.13 -17.19
CA LYS A 309 -7.07 0.31 -17.93
C LYS A 309 -7.09 -1.21 -17.62
N ILE A 310 -7.60 -1.60 -16.45
CA ILE A 310 -8.13 -2.96 -16.23
C ILE A 310 -9.50 -2.88 -15.54
N LYS A 311 -10.50 -2.26 -16.19
CA LYS A 311 -11.85 -2.17 -15.59
C LYS A 311 -12.75 -3.35 -15.89
N ALA A 312 -12.51 -4.07 -16.99
CA ALA A 312 -13.34 -5.20 -17.39
C ALA A 312 -12.90 -6.52 -16.72
N ASP A 313 -11.60 -6.73 -16.54
CA ASP A 313 -11.04 -7.99 -16.02
C ASP A 313 -11.06 -8.10 -14.48
N GLN A 314 -11.16 -6.99 -13.75
CA GLN A 314 -11.13 -7.04 -12.28
C GLN A 314 -12.41 -7.64 -11.68
N ASN A 315 -13.59 -7.38 -12.25
CA ASN A 315 -14.84 -7.97 -11.77
C ASN A 315 -14.90 -9.49 -12.01
N THR A 316 -14.43 -9.95 -13.17
CA THR A 316 -14.28 -11.37 -13.50
C THR A 316 -13.20 -12.01 -12.63
N THR A 317 -12.08 -11.34 -12.40
CA THR A 317 -11.02 -11.82 -11.51
C THR A 317 -11.51 -11.97 -10.07
N LEU A 318 -12.23 -10.98 -9.52
CA LEU A 318 -12.83 -11.09 -8.18
C LEU A 318 -13.88 -12.20 -8.10
N ALA A 319 -14.70 -12.38 -9.14
CA ALA A 319 -15.64 -13.49 -9.19
C ALA A 319 -14.92 -14.85 -9.19
N ASN A 320 -13.84 -14.98 -9.94
CA ASN A 320 -13.00 -16.17 -9.95
C ASN A 320 -12.37 -16.44 -8.58
N ILE A 321 -11.84 -15.40 -7.92
CA ILE A 321 -11.29 -15.51 -6.55
C ILE A 321 -12.34 -16.06 -5.59
N VAL A 322 -13.56 -15.50 -5.60
CA VAL A 322 -14.64 -15.97 -4.73
C VAL A 322 -15.01 -17.42 -5.04
N SER A 323 -15.13 -17.78 -6.32
CA SER A 323 -15.39 -19.15 -6.74
C SER A 323 -14.30 -20.11 -6.25
N ASP A 324 -13.03 -19.75 -6.44
CA ASP A 324 -11.90 -20.61 -6.06
C ASP A 324 -11.79 -20.74 -4.52
N VAL A 325 -12.02 -19.66 -3.77
CA VAL A 325 -12.10 -19.68 -2.28
C VAL A 325 -13.17 -20.66 -1.81
N LEU A 326 -14.37 -20.57 -2.36
CA LEU A 326 -15.49 -21.45 -2.01
C LEU A 326 -15.20 -22.90 -2.41
N GLU A 327 -14.61 -23.14 -3.58
CA GLU A 327 -14.30 -24.49 -4.05
C GLU A 327 -13.22 -25.16 -3.19
N ILE A 328 -12.17 -24.42 -2.79
CA ILE A 328 -11.13 -24.90 -1.88
C ILE A 328 -11.75 -25.27 -0.52
N ALA A 329 -12.55 -24.35 0.03
CA ALA A 329 -13.22 -24.60 1.30
C ALA A 329 -14.14 -25.82 1.26
N GLN A 330 -14.89 -26.01 0.17
CA GLN A 330 -15.76 -27.16 0.00
C GLN A 330 -14.98 -28.48 -0.09
N LYS A 331 -13.93 -28.54 -0.93
CA LYS A 331 -13.12 -29.77 -1.11
C LYS A 331 -12.43 -30.21 0.18
N LYS A 332 -12.03 -29.25 1.01
CA LYS A 332 -11.36 -29.49 2.29
C LYS A 332 -12.30 -29.46 3.50
N ASN A 333 -13.60 -29.28 3.30
CA ASN A 333 -14.62 -29.17 4.34
C ASN A 333 -14.28 -28.10 5.41
N LEU A 334 -13.76 -26.96 4.97
CA LEU A 334 -13.35 -25.84 5.82
C LEU A 334 -14.55 -24.94 6.12
N LYS A 335 -14.68 -24.53 7.39
CA LYS A 335 -15.62 -23.48 7.81
C LYS A 335 -15.05 -22.09 7.59
N GLN A 336 -13.74 -21.98 7.52
CA GLN A 336 -13.00 -20.73 7.40
C GLN A 336 -11.74 -20.95 6.56
N LEU A 337 -11.38 -19.92 5.78
CA LEU A 337 -10.16 -19.91 4.99
C LEU A 337 -9.38 -18.61 5.25
N GLY A 338 -8.11 -18.73 5.59
CA GLY A 338 -7.20 -17.61 5.77
C GLY A 338 -6.46 -17.27 4.47
N ILE A 339 -6.31 -15.98 4.17
CA ILE A 339 -5.45 -15.47 3.10
C ILE A 339 -4.51 -14.43 3.71
N PHE A 340 -3.22 -14.59 3.43
CA PHE A 340 -2.21 -13.63 3.86
C PHE A 340 -2.29 -12.35 3.04
N LEU A 341 -2.28 -11.21 3.73
CA LEU A 341 -2.29 -9.90 3.11
C LEU A 341 -0.91 -9.56 2.54
N ARG A 342 -0.89 -8.67 1.53
CA ARG A 342 0.35 -8.28 0.86
C ARG A 342 1.12 -7.25 1.63
N HIS A 343 0.42 -6.31 2.26
CA HIS A 343 1.02 -5.21 2.96
C HIS A 343 1.22 -5.53 4.45
N LYS A 344 2.20 -4.84 5.05
CA LYS A 344 2.36 -4.84 6.50
C LYS A 344 1.45 -3.80 7.13
N TYR A 345 0.83 -4.15 8.24
CA TYR A 345 -0.07 -3.27 8.98
C TYR A 345 0.37 -3.17 10.45
N THR A 346 0.10 -2.02 11.06
CA THR A 346 0.00 -1.97 12.50
C THR A 346 -1.27 -2.73 12.94
N MET A 347 -1.31 -3.19 14.18
CA MET A 347 -2.52 -3.82 14.72
C MET A 347 -3.72 -2.85 14.67
N SER A 348 -3.51 -1.56 14.93
CA SER A 348 -4.57 -0.55 14.92
C SER A 348 -5.14 -0.30 13.53
N ALA A 349 -4.29 -0.16 12.50
CA ALA A 349 -4.74 0.02 11.12
C ALA A 349 -5.53 -1.19 10.63
N LEU A 350 -5.06 -2.39 10.99
CA LEU A 350 -5.73 -3.63 10.64
C LEU A 350 -7.10 -3.74 11.32
N ALA A 351 -7.20 -3.41 12.61
CA ALA A 351 -8.45 -3.44 13.36
C ALA A 351 -9.50 -2.48 12.77
N GLU A 352 -9.09 -1.25 12.46
CA GLU A 352 -9.94 -0.19 11.87
C GLU A 352 -10.32 -0.45 10.40
N GLY A 353 -9.81 -1.53 9.78
CA GLY A 353 -10.12 -1.87 8.39
C GLY A 353 -9.44 -0.95 7.37
N ASN A 354 -8.37 -0.27 7.77
CA ASN A 354 -7.59 0.62 6.91
C ASN A 354 -6.61 -0.19 6.02
N LEU A 355 -7.16 -1.04 5.17
CA LEU A 355 -6.40 -1.90 4.27
C LEU A 355 -5.79 -1.10 3.10
N LYS A 356 -4.60 -1.50 2.66
CA LYS A 356 -3.81 -0.80 1.64
C LYS A 356 -3.93 -1.47 0.28
N GLY A 357 -4.02 -0.66 -0.78
CA GLY A 357 -3.93 -1.12 -2.16
C GLY A 357 -4.85 -2.31 -2.46
N LEU A 358 -4.26 -3.40 -2.93
CA LEU A 358 -4.99 -4.59 -3.36
C LEU A 358 -5.58 -5.42 -2.22
N ASP A 359 -5.05 -5.30 -1.00
CA ASP A 359 -5.62 -5.99 0.16
C ASP A 359 -7.03 -5.46 0.46
N GLN A 360 -7.23 -4.15 0.30
CA GLN A 360 -8.55 -3.52 0.39
C GLN A 360 -9.47 -4.02 -0.72
N VAL A 361 -9.00 -4.02 -1.97
CA VAL A 361 -9.78 -4.49 -3.14
C VAL A 361 -10.23 -5.95 -2.95
N LEU A 362 -9.35 -6.81 -2.44
CA LEU A 362 -9.66 -8.20 -2.14
C LEU A 362 -10.73 -8.30 -1.05
N CYS A 363 -10.52 -7.64 0.09
CA CYS A 363 -11.45 -7.69 1.22
C CYS A 363 -12.83 -7.14 0.84
N ASP A 364 -12.89 -5.99 0.17
CA ASP A 364 -14.13 -5.37 -0.29
C ASP A 364 -14.81 -6.22 -1.37
N GLY A 365 -14.03 -6.82 -2.27
CA GLY A 365 -14.52 -7.72 -3.31
C GLY A 365 -15.17 -8.99 -2.77
N LEU A 366 -14.60 -9.57 -1.70
CA LEU A 366 -15.17 -10.71 -0.97
C LEU A 366 -16.43 -10.29 -0.20
N ALA A 367 -16.36 -9.18 0.54
CA ALA A 367 -17.48 -8.67 1.33
C ALA A 367 -18.70 -8.30 0.47
N SER A 368 -18.48 -7.66 -0.68
CA SER A 368 -19.54 -7.32 -1.64
C SER A 368 -20.28 -8.53 -2.21
N ARG A 369 -19.71 -9.73 -2.09
CA ARG A 369 -20.31 -11.02 -2.50
C ARG A 369 -20.87 -11.82 -1.31
N GLY A 370 -21.04 -11.17 -0.16
CA GLY A 370 -21.69 -11.75 1.02
C GLY A 370 -20.77 -12.60 1.91
N LEU A 371 -19.45 -12.58 1.69
CA LEU A 371 -18.50 -13.28 2.54
C LEU A 371 -18.05 -12.41 3.71
N THR A 372 -18.19 -12.94 4.93
CA THR A 372 -17.71 -12.28 6.14
C THR A 372 -16.18 -12.39 6.19
N CYS A 373 -15.50 -11.25 6.25
CA CYS A 373 -14.03 -11.19 6.30
C CYS A 373 -13.56 -10.58 7.62
N HIS A 374 -12.72 -11.31 8.35
CA HIS A 374 -12.13 -10.93 9.63
C HIS A 374 -10.65 -10.62 9.45
N ARG A 375 -10.16 -9.55 10.05
CA ARG A 375 -8.76 -9.14 9.89
C ARG A 375 -7.98 -9.50 11.14
N LEU A 376 -6.93 -10.30 10.99
CA LEU A 376 -6.14 -10.80 12.11
C LEU A 376 -4.66 -10.51 11.91
N THR A 377 -3.99 -10.13 12.99
CA THR A 377 -2.54 -10.28 13.08
C THR A 377 -2.27 -11.68 13.61
N VAL A 378 -1.39 -12.41 12.95
CA VAL A 378 -1.00 -13.77 13.31
C VAL A 378 0.50 -13.87 13.47
N LEU A 379 0.93 -14.85 14.25
CA LEU A 379 2.32 -15.28 14.29
C LEU A 379 2.47 -16.51 13.40
N VAL A 380 3.40 -16.46 12.47
CA VAL A 380 3.72 -17.55 11.54
C VAL A 380 5.02 -18.18 11.98
N HIS A 381 5.03 -19.50 12.08
CA HIS A 381 6.21 -20.31 12.38
C HIS A 381 6.45 -21.27 11.21
N GLU A 382 7.57 -21.13 10.53
CA GLU A 382 7.94 -21.95 9.38
C GLU A 382 9.33 -22.55 9.57
N HIS A 383 9.43 -23.84 9.25
CA HIS A 383 10.69 -24.55 9.14
C HIS A 383 10.98 -24.77 7.66
N GLU A 384 12.12 -24.30 7.18
CA GLU A 384 12.57 -24.47 5.80
C GLU A 384 13.90 -25.22 5.79
N GLN A 385 13.94 -26.41 5.19
CA GLN A 385 15.19 -27.11 4.89
C GLN A 385 15.80 -26.59 3.58
N VAL A 386 16.87 -25.79 3.70
CA VAL A 386 17.73 -25.35 2.60
C VAL A 386 18.81 -26.41 2.34
N LEU A 387 18.52 -27.39 1.48
CA LEU A 387 19.54 -28.34 1.02
C LEU A 387 20.52 -27.66 0.05
N GLU A 388 21.82 -27.94 0.21
CA GLU A 388 22.82 -27.66 -0.83
C GLU A 388 22.55 -28.54 -2.06
N TYR A 389 22.71 -27.95 -3.24
CA TYR A 389 22.50 -28.49 -4.59
C TYR A 389 22.29 -30.02 -4.72
N ASP A 390 21.17 -30.37 -5.38
CA ASP A 390 20.93 -31.63 -6.14
C ASP A 390 20.19 -32.80 -5.43
N GLN A 391 19.32 -32.53 -4.46
CA GLN A 391 18.38 -33.55 -3.95
C GLN A 391 16.93 -33.07 -4.03
N THR A 392 16.10 -33.82 -4.75
CA THR A 392 14.64 -33.65 -4.82
C THR A 392 14.02 -33.88 -3.45
N CYS A 393 13.24 -32.90 -3.00
CA CYS A 393 12.61 -32.84 -1.70
C CYS A 393 11.70 -34.07 -1.44
N GLY A 394 11.83 -34.69 -0.27
CA GLY A 394 10.75 -35.50 0.30
C GLY A 394 9.68 -34.58 0.86
N ASP A 395 8.42 -34.85 0.55
CA ASP A 395 7.26 -33.96 0.76
C ASP A 395 6.81 -33.74 2.22
N GLU A 396 7.48 -34.31 3.22
CA GLU A 396 6.80 -34.64 4.48
C GLU A 396 6.94 -33.63 5.65
N ASP A 397 7.92 -32.71 5.71
CA ASP A 397 8.19 -32.00 6.98
C ASP A 397 8.10 -30.45 7.00
N ASP A 398 8.04 -29.72 5.87
CA ASP A 398 7.99 -28.24 5.92
C ASP A 398 6.57 -27.64 6.18
N GLU A 399 5.87 -28.03 7.25
CA GLU A 399 4.54 -27.48 7.55
C GLU A 399 4.60 -26.12 8.29
N GLY A 400 4.31 -25.03 7.59
CA GLY A 400 4.14 -23.72 8.22
C GLY A 400 2.92 -23.65 9.13
N MET A 401 3.11 -23.30 10.39
CA MET A 401 2.08 -23.20 11.43
C MET A 401 1.68 -21.75 11.67
N VAL A 402 0.38 -21.50 11.90
CA VAL A 402 -0.17 -20.16 12.13
C VAL A 402 -0.86 -20.10 13.49
N TYR A 403 -0.45 -19.12 14.30
CA TYR A 403 -0.91 -18.92 15.68
C TYR A 403 -1.63 -17.58 15.84
N ALA A 404 -2.60 -17.56 16.75
CA ALA A 404 -3.29 -16.35 17.13
C ALA A 404 -2.32 -15.35 17.76
N PHE A 405 -2.47 -14.07 17.43
CA PHE A 405 -1.65 -13.02 18.01
C PHE A 405 -2.48 -11.79 18.38
N SER A 406 -3.03 -11.82 19.59
CA SER A 406 -3.64 -10.68 20.26
C SER A 406 -2.91 -10.27 21.54
N ARG A 407 -3.35 -9.16 22.14
CA ARG A 407 -2.87 -8.76 23.47
C ARG A 407 -3.18 -9.81 24.53
N GLU A 408 -4.36 -10.43 24.46
CA GLU A 408 -4.79 -11.51 25.34
C GLU A 408 -3.94 -12.78 25.14
N ASP A 409 -3.59 -13.11 23.89
CA ASP A 409 -2.68 -14.23 23.61
C ASP A 409 -1.29 -14.00 24.23
N MET A 410 -0.77 -12.76 24.14
CA MET A 410 0.50 -12.40 24.77
C MET A 410 0.47 -12.50 26.30
N LEU A 411 -0.63 -12.05 26.94
CA LEU A 411 -0.82 -12.20 28.38
C LEU A 411 -0.89 -13.68 28.78
N TYR A 412 -1.62 -14.49 28.00
CA TYR A 412 -1.74 -15.92 28.26
C TYR A 412 -0.40 -16.66 28.14
N VAL A 413 0.38 -16.39 27.10
CA VAL A 413 1.71 -17.01 26.86
C VAL A 413 2.72 -16.64 27.95
N ASN A 414 2.52 -15.51 28.62
CA ASN A 414 3.32 -15.09 29.78
C ASN A 414 2.77 -15.56 31.13
N ASN A 415 1.67 -16.34 31.16
CA ASN A 415 0.95 -16.74 32.37
C ASN A 415 0.40 -15.54 33.19
N GLU A 416 0.13 -14.42 32.51
CA GLU A 416 -0.39 -13.17 33.10
C GLU A 416 -1.89 -12.98 32.84
N GLY A 417 -2.52 -13.89 32.08
CA GLY A 417 -3.96 -13.84 31.78
C GLY A 417 -4.56 -15.22 31.48
N PRO A 418 -5.89 -15.35 31.45
CA PRO A 418 -6.57 -16.60 31.12
C PRO A 418 -6.38 -16.96 29.64
N LYS A 419 -6.56 -18.25 29.30
CA LYS A 419 -6.52 -18.72 27.91
C LYS A 419 -7.61 -18.02 27.07
N PRO A 420 -7.26 -17.34 25.96
CA PRO A 420 -8.24 -16.66 25.12
C PRO A 420 -9.20 -17.63 24.45
N ARG A 421 -10.46 -17.21 24.28
CA ARG A 421 -11.49 -18.01 23.61
C ARG A 421 -11.48 -17.75 22.11
N HIS A 422 -10.59 -18.45 21.39
CA HIS A 422 -10.55 -18.44 19.91
C HIS A 422 -11.29 -19.61 19.28
N VAL A 423 -12.36 -20.14 19.91
CA VAL A 423 -13.06 -21.35 19.42
C VAL A 423 -13.60 -21.16 18.00
N ALA A 424 -13.97 -19.94 17.63
CA ALA A 424 -14.43 -19.58 16.30
C ALA A 424 -13.33 -19.68 15.22
N TRP A 425 -12.04 -19.65 15.58
CA TRP A 425 -10.91 -19.53 14.66
C TRP A 425 -10.00 -20.78 14.65
N LYS A 426 -10.51 -21.96 14.96
CA LYS A 426 -9.68 -23.18 15.06
C LYS A 426 -9.82 -24.07 13.82
N ALA A 427 -8.73 -24.73 13.46
CA ALA A 427 -8.61 -25.66 12.33
C ALA A 427 -8.82 -24.99 10.96
N MET A 428 -8.18 -23.84 10.78
CA MET A 428 -8.16 -23.11 9.51
C MET A 428 -7.01 -23.58 8.61
N GLU A 429 -7.11 -23.28 7.33
CA GLU A 429 -5.99 -23.34 6.41
C GLU A 429 -5.67 -21.94 5.87
N PHE A 430 -4.39 -21.68 5.59
CA PHE A 430 -3.90 -20.37 5.16
C PHE A 430 -3.23 -20.41 3.80
N ILE A 431 -3.61 -19.47 2.92
CA ILE A 431 -2.96 -19.25 1.64
C ILE A 431 -1.92 -18.14 1.82
N LYS A 432 -0.63 -18.51 1.71
CA LYS A 432 0.50 -17.61 1.95
C LYS A 432 0.92 -16.84 0.69
N ASP A 433 1.18 -17.55 -0.41
CA ASP A 433 1.84 -16.98 -1.58
C ASP A 433 0.94 -16.94 -2.81
N TRP A 434 0.76 -15.72 -3.32
CA TRP A 434 0.13 -15.41 -4.60
C TRP A 434 1.15 -14.72 -5.51
N SER A 435 2.34 -15.31 -5.62
CA SER A 435 3.34 -14.91 -6.61
C SER A 435 4.09 -16.15 -7.10
N LYS A 436 3.80 -16.58 -8.32
CA LYS A 436 4.44 -17.67 -9.05
C LYS A 436 5.85 -17.23 -9.42
N GLY A 437 6.79 -17.53 -8.53
CA GLY A 437 8.18 -17.66 -8.90
C GLY A 437 9.09 -16.57 -8.34
N LYS A 438 10.13 -17.07 -7.65
CA LYS A 438 11.48 -16.52 -7.59
C LYS A 438 11.57 -15.00 -7.47
N VAL A 439 11.45 -14.51 -6.24
CA VAL A 439 12.43 -13.51 -5.83
C VAL A 439 13.70 -14.31 -5.52
N VAL A 440 14.58 -14.41 -6.52
CA VAL A 440 16.01 -14.55 -6.19
C VAL A 440 16.34 -13.27 -5.45
N VAL A 441 16.29 -13.35 -4.12
CA VAL A 441 16.94 -12.38 -3.26
C VAL A 441 18.41 -12.53 -3.63
N ASP A 442 18.95 -11.53 -4.34
CA ASP A 442 20.39 -11.29 -4.27
C ASP A 442 20.70 -11.36 -2.77
N ARG A 443 21.42 -12.41 -2.34
CA ARG A 443 21.63 -12.83 -0.93
C ARG A 443 22.48 -11.82 -0.13
N ARG A 444 22.38 -10.55 -0.50
CA ARG A 444 22.91 -9.39 0.19
C ARG A 444 21.75 -8.43 0.48
N GLU A 445 21.16 -8.73 1.63
CA GLU A 445 20.50 -7.79 2.53
C GLU A 445 19.21 -7.11 2.02
N THR A 446 18.07 -7.70 2.38
CA THR A 446 16.94 -6.89 2.81
C THR A 446 16.94 -6.84 4.34
N GLU A 447 17.09 -5.66 4.94
CA GLU A 447 17.06 -5.50 6.40
C GLU A 447 15.71 -5.94 7.02
N ALA A 448 14.66 -6.08 6.21
CA ALA A 448 13.37 -6.59 6.64
C ALA A 448 13.37 -8.11 6.94
N GLU A 449 14.34 -8.87 6.42
CA GLU A 449 14.50 -10.32 6.69
C GLU A 449 15.43 -10.58 7.89
N LYS A 450 16.08 -9.55 8.45
CA LYS A 450 16.96 -9.69 9.64
C LYS A 450 16.20 -9.95 10.94
N TYR A 451 14.88 -9.80 10.98
CA TYR A 451 14.20 -9.65 12.28
C TYR A 451 13.73 -10.93 12.98
N ASN A 452 13.79 -12.14 12.39
CA ASN A 452 13.55 -13.42 13.12
C ASN A 452 13.95 -14.69 12.32
N CYS A 453 15.09 -14.69 11.63
CA CYS A 453 15.60 -15.92 11.00
C CYS A 453 16.58 -16.62 11.95
N TRP A 454 16.29 -17.86 12.34
CA TRP A 454 17.20 -18.71 13.10
C TRP A 454 17.82 -19.74 12.14
N TYR A 455 19.14 -19.83 12.14
CA TYR A 455 19.82 -21.01 11.62
C TYR A 455 19.88 -22.02 12.75
N THR A 456 19.12 -23.10 12.66
CA THR A 456 19.14 -24.18 13.66
C THR A 456 20.29 -25.14 13.37
N GLU A 457 20.57 -25.41 12.09
CA GLU A 457 21.69 -26.20 11.54
C GLU A 457 22.10 -25.65 10.15
N PRO A 458 23.29 -25.99 9.59
CA PRO A 458 23.61 -25.65 8.20
C PRO A 458 22.53 -26.21 7.27
N GLY A 459 21.79 -25.32 6.62
CA GLY A 459 20.70 -25.72 5.72
C GLY A 459 19.34 -25.91 6.39
N VAL A 460 19.11 -25.49 7.63
CA VAL A 460 17.74 -25.37 8.18
C VAL A 460 17.49 -23.96 8.69
N VAL A 461 16.50 -23.29 8.13
CA VAL A 461 16.05 -21.95 8.53
C VAL A 461 14.72 -22.09 9.26
N ASP A 462 14.73 -21.76 10.53
CA ASP A 462 13.53 -21.66 11.37
C ASP A 462 13.12 -20.18 11.45
N GLN A 463 11.92 -19.85 10.95
CA GLN A 463 11.43 -18.48 10.81
C GLN A 463 10.18 -18.26 11.67
N LEU A 464 10.19 -17.18 12.44
CA LEU A 464 9.05 -16.79 13.26
C LEU A 464 8.68 -15.34 13.01
N TYR A 465 7.58 -15.04 12.33
CA TYR A 465 7.28 -13.66 11.94
C TYR A 465 5.81 -13.29 12.07
N PHE A 466 5.55 -12.00 12.22
CA PHE A 466 4.19 -11.46 12.20
C PHE A 466 3.69 -11.31 10.79
N GLN A 467 2.43 -11.66 10.59
CA GLN A 467 1.77 -11.44 9.32
C GLN A 467 0.33 -10.95 9.52
N SER A 468 -0.12 -10.10 8.60
CA SER A 468 -1.52 -9.67 8.55
C SER A 468 -2.30 -10.59 7.63
N THR A 469 -3.50 -10.97 8.04
CA THR A 469 -4.34 -11.93 7.32
C THR A 469 -5.78 -11.47 7.28
N ILE A 470 -6.50 -11.93 6.26
CA ILE A 470 -7.96 -11.98 6.27
C ILE A 470 -8.39 -13.42 6.47
N VAL A 471 -9.36 -13.64 7.36
CA VAL A 471 -10.03 -14.92 7.56
C VAL A 471 -11.45 -14.79 7.06
N ILE A 472 -11.83 -15.67 6.14
CA ILE A 472 -13.09 -15.64 5.43
C ILE A 472 -13.99 -16.72 6.02
N ASP A 473 -15.17 -16.36 6.51
CA ASP A 473 -16.18 -17.35 6.90
C ASP A 473 -16.82 -17.96 5.65
N ILE A 474 -16.94 -19.28 5.65
CA ILE A 474 -17.54 -20.04 4.55
C ILE A 474 -19.02 -20.27 4.88
N PRO A 475 -19.95 -19.76 4.07
CA PRO A 475 -21.38 -19.93 4.34
C PRO A 475 -21.76 -21.41 4.33
N ALA A 476 -22.62 -21.81 5.28
CA ALA A 476 -23.18 -23.16 5.29
C ALA A 476 -23.99 -23.39 4.00
N ARG A 477 -23.88 -24.59 3.40
CA ARG A 477 -24.74 -24.97 2.26
C ARG A 477 -26.20 -24.77 2.64
N SER A 478 -26.91 -23.92 1.91
CA SER A 478 -28.37 -24.00 1.87
C SER A 478 -28.73 -25.32 1.18
N ASN A 479 -29.39 -26.23 1.89
CA ASN A 479 -30.00 -27.44 1.33
C ASN A 479 -31.27 -27.11 0.54
N GLU A 480 -31.24 -26.07 -0.28
CA GLU A 480 -32.32 -25.72 -1.18
C GLU A 480 -31.77 -25.73 -2.61
N GLU A 481 -31.72 -26.93 -3.18
CA GLU A 481 -31.89 -27.04 -4.63
C GLU A 481 -33.28 -26.48 -4.96
N PRO A 482 -33.44 -25.64 -6.01
CA PRO A 482 -34.77 -25.31 -6.49
C PRO A 482 -35.37 -26.62 -7.02
N MET A 483 -36.31 -27.19 -6.27
CA MET A 483 -37.17 -28.25 -6.77
C MET A 483 -37.83 -27.74 -8.05
N VAL A 484 -37.34 -28.21 -9.19
CA VAL A 484 -38.08 -28.18 -10.45
C VAL A 484 -39.35 -28.97 -10.20
N LYS A 485 -40.44 -28.25 -9.87
CA LYS A 485 -41.78 -28.81 -9.85
C LYS A 485 -42.05 -29.30 -11.27
N LYS A 486 -41.96 -30.62 -11.48
CA LYS A 486 -42.59 -31.29 -12.61
C LYS A 486 -44.09 -31.05 -12.48
N GLY A 487 -44.58 -29.99 -13.13
CA GLY A 487 -46.00 -29.76 -13.33
C GLY A 487 -46.52 -30.77 -14.34
N GLY A 488 -47.10 -31.87 -13.84
CA GLY A 488 -47.93 -32.74 -14.64
C GLY A 488 -49.19 -32.00 -15.05
N CYS A 489 -49.51 -32.04 -16.35
CA CYS A 489 -50.79 -31.62 -16.88
C CYS A 489 -51.93 -32.41 -16.22
N SER A 490 -52.86 -31.72 -15.57
CA SER A 490 -54.25 -32.18 -15.47
C SER A 490 -55.16 -31.03 -15.83
N ALA A 491 -55.81 -31.16 -16.98
CA ALA A 491 -56.85 -30.27 -17.45
C ALA A 491 -58.14 -30.47 -16.62
N THR A 492 -58.78 -29.39 -16.20
CA THR A 492 -60.25 -29.28 -16.10
C THR A 492 -60.67 -27.81 -16.09
N SER A 493 -61.27 -27.38 -17.21
CA SER A 493 -62.47 -26.54 -17.37
C SER A 493 -62.81 -25.42 -16.36
N GLY A 494 -63.02 -24.21 -16.88
CA GLY A 494 -63.86 -23.19 -16.25
C GLY A 494 -63.80 -21.82 -16.93
N HIS A 495 -64.83 -21.51 -17.72
CA HIS A 495 -65.18 -20.19 -18.30
C HIS A 495 -65.02 -18.99 -17.35
N SER A 496 -64.57 -17.84 -17.86
CA SER A 496 -65.42 -16.67 -18.19
C SER A 496 -64.57 -15.46 -18.61
N ASP A 497 -64.81 -14.96 -19.82
CA ASP A 497 -64.98 -13.56 -20.26
C ASP A 497 -64.24 -12.44 -19.49
N ASP A 498 -63.37 -11.71 -20.19
CA ASP A 498 -63.69 -10.33 -20.63
C ASP A 498 -62.58 -9.77 -21.54
N ALA A 499 -63.03 -8.99 -22.51
CA ALA A 499 -62.28 -8.39 -23.61
C ALA A 499 -61.38 -7.22 -23.16
N ASP A 500 -60.31 -6.97 -23.91
CA ASP A 500 -60.11 -5.68 -24.58
C ASP A 500 -59.00 -5.77 -25.63
N GLU A 501 -59.36 -5.29 -26.81
CA GLU A 501 -58.57 -5.16 -28.03
C GLU A 501 -57.56 -4.01 -27.92
N ALA A 502 -56.37 -4.19 -28.47
CA ALA A 502 -55.62 -3.14 -29.16
C ALA A 502 -54.55 -3.80 -30.04
N GLU A 503 -54.86 -3.80 -31.33
CA GLU A 503 -53.95 -4.03 -32.46
C GLU A 503 -52.87 -2.95 -32.47
N ASP A 504 -51.65 -3.33 -32.86
CA ASP A 504 -50.79 -2.52 -33.74
C ASP A 504 -49.81 -3.48 -34.41
N GLU A 505 -50.05 -3.68 -35.70
CA GLU A 505 -49.20 -4.34 -36.68
C GLU A 505 -48.05 -3.43 -37.13
N GLU A 506 -47.24 -3.98 -38.02
CA GLU A 506 -46.19 -3.38 -38.86
C GLU A 506 -44.77 -3.41 -38.29
N ASP A 507 -43.75 -3.81 -39.03
CA ASP A 507 -43.61 -4.68 -40.21
C ASP A 507 -42.09 -4.81 -40.41
N ASP A 508 -41.70 -5.83 -41.16
CA ASP A 508 -40.35 -6.27 -41.47
C ASP A 508 -39.47 -5.21 -42.16
N GLU A 509 -38.14 -5.36 -42.04
CA GLU A 509 -37.23 -5.21 -43.19
C GLU A 509 -35.85 -5.83 -42.83
N GLU A 510 -35.63 -7.03 -43.39
CA GLU A 510 -34.31 -7.62 -43.62
C GLU A 510 -33.66 -6.94 -44.83
N ASP A 511 -32.37 -6.65 -44.77
CA ASP A 511 -31.56 -6.39 -45.98
C ASP A 511 -30.19 -7.05 -45.82
N ASP A 512 -30.01 -8.12 -46.60
CA ASP A 512 -28.75 -8.76 -46.94
C ASP A 512 -27.98 -7.91 -47.96
N VAL A 513 -26.66 -7.74 -47.78
CA VAL A 513 -25.74 -7.45 -48.89
C VAL A 513 -24.42 -8.21 -48.68
N GLU A 514 -24.19 -9.17 -49.59
CA GLU A 514 -22.92 -9.87 -49.82
C GLU A 514 -21.92 -9.02 -50.65
N ASP A 515 -20.67 -9.49 -50.60
CA ASP A 515 -19.57 -9.31 -51.57
C ASP A 515 -18.81 -7.97 -51.65
N ASP A 516 -17.51 -7.99 -51.33
CA ASP A 516 -16.50 -8.33 -52.35
C ASP A 516 -15.07 -8.42 -51.81
N VAL A 517 -14.34 -9.36 -52.40
CA VAL A 517 -12.92 -9.67 -52.20
C VAL A 517 -12.11 -8.88 -53.22
N GLU A 518 -11.07 -8.15 -52.81
CA GLU A 518 -9.94 -7.85 -53.70
C GLU A 518 -8.61 -7.83 -52.95
N ASP A 519 -7.71 -8.67 -53.45
CA ASP A 519 -6.32 -8.90 -53.09
C ASP A 519 -5.47 -7.98 -53.97
N ASP A 520 -4.53 -7.21 -53.40
CA ASP A 520 -3.38 -6.77 -54.20
C ASP A 520 -2.13 -6.49 -53.38
N ARG A 521 -1.03 -7.01 -53.92
CA ARG A 521 0.31 -7.02 -53.34
C ARG A 521 1.09 -5.75 -53.71
N GLU A 522 2.11 -5.53 -52.89
CA GLU A 522 3.48 -5.12 -53.26
C GLU A 522 3.96 -3.69 -52.92
N SER A 523 5.10 -3.70 -52.21
CA SER A 523 6.26 -2.83 -52.45
C SER A 523 6.39 -1.47 -51.73
N SER A 524 7.13 -1.54 -50.62
CA SER A 524 8.39 -0.79 -50.40
C SER A 524 8.41 0.48 -49.54
N ARG A 525 9.44 0.48 -48.67
CA ARG A 525 10.24 1.61 -48.16
C ARG A 525 9.56 2.61 -47.21
N GLY A 526 10.05 2.63 -45.96
CA GLY A 526 10.02 3.86 -45.17
C GLY A 526 10.22 3.69 -43.67
N ARG A 527 11.49 3.66 -43.23
CA ARG A 527 11.87 3.99 -41.84
C ARG A 527 11.15 5.25 -41.37
N LYS A 528 10.56 5.23 -40.17
CA LYS A 528 10.82 6.23 -39.10
C LYS A 528 10.20 5.81 -37.78
N ARG A 529 11.07 5.71 -36.77
CA ARG A 529 10.77 5.63 -35.34
C ARG A 529 9.88 6.80 -34.94
N ALA A 530 8.69 6.53 -34.41
CA ALA A 530 7.89 7.52 -33.70
C ALA A 530 8.22 7.43 -32.22
N ARG A 531 8.76 8.54 -31.71
CA ARG A 531 9.10 8.83 -30.33
C ARG A 531 7.82 9.32 -29.67
N ILE A 532 7.44 8.67 -28.56
CA ILE A 532 6.32 9.05 -27.71
C ILE A 532 6.61 10.44 -27.12
N ILE A 533 5.63 11.34 -27.25
CA ILE A 533 5.50 12.57 -26.44
C ILE A 533 4.56 12.24 -25.27
#